data_AF-B8J047-F1
#
_entry.id   AF-B8J047-F1
#
_cell.length_a   1.000
_cell.length_b   1.000
_cell.length_c   1.000
_cell.angle_alpha   90.00
_cell.angle_beta   90.00
_cell.angle_gamma   90.00
#
_symmetry.space_group_name_H-M   'P 1'
#
loop_
_entity.id
_entity.type
_entity.pdbx_description
1 polymer ?
#
loop_
_entity_poly.entity_id
_entity_poly.type
_entity_poly.pdbx_seq_one_letter_code
_entity_poly.pdbx_strand_id
1 'polypeptide(L)'
;MKSIFLKQARRLGFDHQAYSQFPPTGEFLARMDFISWFATTQALFFHLESTGLRFYVTTVGNPHVEGIYVDTLNKFVAHVQRGDLCRFTIAQSPLGQYVLQGAEIVEQIPLCSRRAKCQPSPCCVFKN
;
A
#
# COMPACT_ATOMS: atom_id res chain seq x y z
N MET A 1 4.64 1.14 -7.97
CA MET A 1 3.77 2.31 -8.23
C MET A 1 4.57 3.58 -7.97
N LYS A 2 4.28 4.74 -8.58
CA LYS A 2 4.95 6.00 -8.17
C LYS A 2 4.25 6.58 -6.94
N SER A 3 5.01 6.89 -5.88
CA SER A 3 4.47 7.64 -4.74
C SER A 3 4.09 9.06 -5.19
N ILE A 4 2.94 9.55 -4.70
CA ILE A 4 2.41 10.88 -5.03
C ILE A 4 2.22 11.72 -3.77
N PHE A 5 2.21 13.04 -3.89
CA PHE A 5 1.87 13.88 -2.73
C PHE A 5 0.39 13.76 -2.38
N LEU A 6 0.04 13.88 -1.09
CA LEU A 6 -1.35 13.79 -0.64
C LEU A 6 -2.30 14.75 -1.39
N LYS A 7 -1.82 15.96 -1.72
CA LYS A 7 -2.56 16.93 -2.55
C LYS A 7 -2.90 16.38 -3.94
N GLN A 8 -1.99 15.60 -4.54
CA GLN A 8 -2.21 14.96 -5.83
C GLN A 8 -3.18 13.77 -5.69
N ALA A 9 -3.05 12.98 -4.62
CA ALA A 9 -3.99 11.90 -4.33
C ALA A 9 -5.43 12.43 -4.20
N ARG A 10 -5.63 13.54 -3.50
CA ARG A 10 -6.94 14.22 -3.40
C ARG A 10 -7.51 14.64 -4.75
N ARG A 11 -6.67 15.15 -5.66
CA ARG A 11 -7.10 15.50 -7.04
C ARG A 11 -7.51 14.27 -7.86
N LEU A 12 -7.02 13.09 -7.51
CA LEU A 12 -7.41 11.81 -8.11
C LEU A 12 -8.63 11.17 -7.42
N GLY A 13 -9.30 11.90 -6.52
CA GLY A 13 -10.50 11.45 -5.82
C GLY A 13 -10.24 10.65 -4.55
N PHE A 14 -8.99 10.56 -4.08
CA PHE A 14 -8.70 9.90 -2.81
C PHE A 14 -8.96 10.83 -1.63
N ASP A 15 -9.88 10.44 -0.75
CA ASP A 15 -10.08 11.11 0.52
C ASP A 15 -9.38 10.37 1.65
N HIS A 16 -8.31 10.96 2.19
CA HIS A 16 -7.60 10.45 3.35
C HIS A 16 -8.47 10.30 4.61
N GLN A 17 -9.55 11.07 4.75
CA GLN A 17 -10.47 10.93 5.88
C GLN A 17 -11.25 9.61 5.84
N ALA A 18 -11.32 8.97 4.67
CA ALA A 18 -11.89 7.64 4.53
C ALA A 18 -10.96 6.53 5.04
N TYR A 19 -9.75 6.84 5.51
CA TYR A 19 -8.77 5.88 6.00
C TYR A 19 -8.50 6.10 7.49
N SER A 20 -8.56 5.03 8.27
CA SER A 20 -8.19 5.05 9.68
C SER A 20 -6.67 4.93 9.86
N GLN A 21 -6.13 5.64 10.86
CA GLN A 21 -4.74 5.52 11.29
C GLN A 21 -4.49 4.37 12.28
N PHE A 22 -5.56 3.61 12.59
CA PHE A 22 -5.55 2.51 13.57
C PHE A 22 -5.78 1.18 12.83
N PRO A 23 -4.81 0.67 12.05
CA PRO A 23 -4.93 -0.63 11.41
C PRO A 23 -4.98 -1.76 12.44
N PRO A 24 -5.52 -2.94 12.07
CA PRO A 24 -5.39 -4.13 12.90
C PRO A 24 -3.90 -4.48 13.12
N THR A 25 -3.62 -5.10 14.27
CA THR A 25 -2.29 -5.67 14.58
C THR A 25 -2.24 -7.14 14.20
N GLY A 26 -1.04 -7.65 13.92
CA GLY A 26 -0.81 -9.02 13.47
C GLY A 26 -0.73 -9.11 11.95
N GLU A 27 -0.89 -10.33 11.44
CA GLU A 27 -0.90 -10.63 10.01
C GLU A 27 -2.31 -10.51 9.43
N PHE A 28 -2.43 -9.86 8.27
CA PHE A 28 -3.69 -9.78 7.54
C PHE A 28 -3.47 -9.56 6.04
N LEU A 29 -4.50 -9.86 5.26
CA LEU A 29 -4.55 -9.58 3.82
C LEU A 29 -5.23 -8.24 3.55
N ALA A 30 -4.61 -7.45 2.69
CA ALA A 30 -5.13 -6.16 2.26
C ALA A 30 -4.79 -5.90 0.80
N ARG A 31 -5.67 -5.17 0.12
CA ARG A 31 -5.38 -4.64 -1.22
C ARG A 31 -4.83 -3.24 -1.14
N MET A 32 -3.79 -3.01 -1.91
CA MET A 32 -3.16 -1.69 -1.98
C MET A 32 -4.02 -0.70 -2.75
N ASP A 33 -4.29 0.45 -2.16
CA ASP A 33 -5.01 1.52 -2.85
C ASP A 33 -4.02 2.45 -3.56
N PHE A 34 -3.08 3.02 -2.80
CA PHE A 34 -2.00 3.85 -3.33
C PHE A 34 -0.90 4.09 -2.30
N ILE A 35 0.19 4.73 -2.73
CA ILE A 35 1.30 5.16 -1.87
C ILE A 35 1.40 6.68 -1.94
N SER A 36 1.51 7.33 -0.79
CA SER A 36 1.62 8.79 -0.74
C SER A 36 2.64 9.29 0.27
N TRP A 37 3.18 10.47 0.01
CA TRP A 37 4.00 11.20 0.96
C TRP A 37 3.13 11.99 1.94
N PHE A 38 3.30 11.70 3.23
CA PHE A 38 2.76 12.43 4.36
C PHE A 38 3.90 13.18 5.07
N ALA A 39 3.92 14.52 4.89
CA ALA A 39 5.03 15.37 5.28
C ALA A 39 6.37 14.87 4.69
N THR A 40 7.22 14.25 5.51
CA THR A 40 8.54 13.71 5.14
C THR A 40 8.58 12.18 5.04
N THR A 41 7.46 11.51 5.29
CA THR A 41 7.37 10.05 5.38
C THR A 41 6.46 9.49 4.29
N GLN A 42 6.76 8.31 3.74
CA GLN A 42 5.79 7.63 2.88
C GLN A 42 4.76 6.91 3.75
N ALA A 43 3.55 6.80 3.24
CA ALA A 43 2.46 6.06 3.84
C ALA A 43 1.84 5.14 2.78
N LEU A 44 1.54 3.92 3.22
CA LEU A 44 0.80 2.92 2.44
C LEU A 44 -0.67 3.06 2.77
N PHE A 45 -1.50 3.24 1.75
CA PHE A 45 -2.96 3.25 1.88
C PHE A 45 -3.51 1.94 1.31
N PHE A 46 -4.36 1.27 2.08
CA PHE A 46 -4.89 -0.04 1.74
C PHE A 46 -6.28 -0.24 2.34
N HIS A 47 -6.97 -1.27 1.86
CA HIS A 47 -8.18 -1.79 2.49
C HIS A 47 -8.06 -3.28 2.78
N LEU A 48 -8.66 -3.72 3.89
CA LEU A 48 -8.68 -5.13 4.26
C LEU A 48 -9.52 -5.92 3.26
N GLU A 49 -9.00 -7.07 2.82
CA GLU A 49 -9.72 -7.93 1.87
C GLU A 49 -11.01 -8.50 2.50
N SER A 50 -11.00 -8.73 3.82
CA SER A 50 -12.11 -9.35 4.54
C SER A 50 -13.29 -8.41 4.80
N THR A 51 -13.04 -7.11 4.96
CA THR A 51 -14.06 -6.14 5.43
C THR A 51 -14.21 -4.90 4.54
N GLY A 52 -13.26 -4.65 3.64
CA GLY A 52 -13.21 -3.42 2.86
C GLY A 52 -12.86 -2.16 3.67
N LEU A 53 -12.60 -2.30 4.98
CA LEU A 53 -12.19 -1.17 5.83
C LEU A 53 -10.83 -0.66 5.42
N ARG A 54 -10.70 0.67 5.42
CA ARG A 54 -9.57 1.41 4.85
C ARG A 54 -8.65 1.93 5.94
N PHE A 55 -7.36 1.73 5.73
CA PHE A 55 -6.33 2.13 6.69
C PHE A 55 -5.10 2.69 5.99
N TYR A 56 -4.30 3.45 6.74
CA TYR A 56 -2.96 3.78 6.32
C TYR A 56 -1.94 3.51 7.41
N VAL A 57 -0.71 3.20 6.98
CA VAL A 57 0.44 3.03 7.88
C VAL A 57 1.63 3.78 7.28
N THR A 58 2.39 4.48 8.12
CA THR A 58 3.62 5.14 7.69
C THR A 58 4.73 4.10 7.53
N THR A 59 5.51 4.20 6.46
CA THR A 59 6.62 3.28 6.14
C THR A 59 7.86 3.52 6.99
N VAL A 60 7.87 4.58 7.80
CA VAL A 60 8.94 4.82 8.77
C VAL A 60 8.63 3.98 10.00
N GLY A 61 9.10 2.74 9.96
CA GLY A 61 9.24 1.94 11.17
C GLY A 61 10.29 2.57 12.07
N ASN A 62 10.06 2.44 13.37
CA ASN A 62 10.91 2.86 14.48
C ASN A 62 12.41 2.94 14.10
N PRO A 63 13.08 4.10 14.22
CA PRO A 63 14.50 4.31 13.87
C PRO A 63 15.49 3.49 14.73
N HIS A 64 15.02 2.58 15.58
CA HIS A 64 15.86 1.64 16.33
C HIS A 64 15.93 0.23 15.72
N VAL A 65 15.29 0.01 14.57
CA VAL A 65 15.37 -1.24 13.80
C VAL A 65 16.02 -0.91 12.44
N GLU A 66 17.20 -0.31 12.48
CA GLU A 66 17.88 0.24 11.30
C GLU A 66 18.57 -0.84 10.46
N GLY A 67 18.33 -0.78 9.14
CA GLY A 67 19.08 -1.50 8.11
C GLY A 67 18.20 -2.39 7.24
N ILE A 68 17.87 -3.59 7.73
CA ILE A 68 17.32 -4.68 6.88
C ILE A 68 15.85 -4.42 6.47
N TYR A 69 15.06 -3.81 7.35
CA TYR A 69 13.65 -3.55 7.09
C TYR A 69 13.42 -2.42 6.08
N VAL A 70 14.28 -1.40 6.09
CA VAL A 70 14.18 -0.26 5.16
C VAL A 70 14.39 -0.71 3.72
N ASP A 71 15.39 -1.56 3.47
CA ASP A 71 15.67 -2.07 2.12
C ASP A 71 14.56 -2.99 1.61
N THR A 72 14.03 -3.85 2.47
CA THR A 72 12.96 -4.79 2.11
C THR A 72 11.67 -4.04 1.82
N LEU A 73 11.35 -3.02 2.62
CA LEU A 73 10.19 -2.17 2.41
C LEU A 73 10.33 -1.29 1.17
N ASN A 74 11.52 -0.74 0.91
CA ASN A 74 11.80 0.02 -0.31
C ASN A 74 11.63 -0.84 -1.57
N LYS A 75 12.11 -2.10 -1.53
CA LYS A 75 11.87 -3.08 -2.59
C LYS A 75 10.38 -3.36 -2.76
N PHE A 76 9.65 -3.59 -1.67
CA PHE A 76 8.19 -3.77 -1.73
C PHE A 76 7.49 -2.59 -2.38
N VAL A 77 7.77 -1.36 -1.92
CA VAL A 77 7.20 -0.11 -2.45
C VAL A 77 7.50 0.06 -3.95
N ALA A 78 8.70 -0.32 -4.39
CA ALA A 78 9.08 -0.24 -5.80
C ALA A 78 8.21 -1.16 -6.69
N HIS A 79 7.86 -2.35 -6.19
CA HIS A 79 7.15 -3.36 -6.97
C HIS A 79 5.63 -3.28 -6.86
N VAL A 80 5.11 -2.93 -5.68
CA VAL A 80 3.67 -2.98 -5.41
C VAL A 80 2.88 -1.98 -6.25
N GLN A 81 1.71 -2.41 -6.70
CA GLN A 81 0.77 -1.65 -7.52
C GLN A 81 -0.61 -1.58 -6.88
N ARG A 82 -1.47 -0.75 -7.47
CA ARG A 82 -2.83 -0.56 -6.99
C ARG A 82 -3.59 -1.86 -7.25
N GLY A 83 -4.26 -2.31 -6.21
CA GLY A 83 -5.11 -3.48 -6.11
C GLY A 83 -4.35 -4.81 -5.97
N ASP A 84 -3.02 -4.78 -5.97
CA ASP A 84 -2.22 -5.96 -5.60
C ASP A 84 -2.66 -6.42 -4.20
N LEU A 85 -2.90 -7.72 -4.06
CA LEU A 85 -3.19 -8.34 -2.77
C LEU A 85 -1.87 -8.52 -2.03
N CYS A 86 -1.79 -7.94 -0.85
CA CYS A 86 -0.61 -7.94 -0.02
C CYS A 86 -0.92 -8.57 1.32
N ARG A 87 0.04 -9.33 1.85
CA ARG A 87 0.07 -9.75 3.24
C ARG A 87 0.87 -8.71 4.02
N PHE A 88 0.26 -8.12 5.02
CA PHE A 88 0.92 -7.19 5.93
C PHE A 88 1.03 -7.79 7.32
N THR A 89 2.12 -7.46 8.00
CA THR A 89 2.30 -7.70 9.42
C THR A 89 2.50 -6.35 10.09
N ILE A 90 1.57 -5.94 10.96
CA ILE A 90 1.66 -4.67 11.70
C ILE A 90 1.74 -4.96 13.20
N ALA A 91 2.61 -4.24 13.90
CA ALA A 91 2.68 -4.25 15.36
C ALA A 91 2.50 -2.84 15.92
N GLN A 92 1.96 -2.74 17.13
CA GLN A 92 1.96 -1.48 17.86
C GLN A 92 3.26 -1.34 18.64
N SER A 93 3.95 -0.21 18.48
CA SER A 93 5.15 0.11 19.23
C SER A 93 4.81 0.43 20.69
N PRO A 94 5.79 0.38 21.61
CA PRO A 94 5.60 0.83 22.99
C PRO A 94 5.12 2.29 23.12
N LEU A 95 5.33 3.11 22.08
CA LEU A 95 4.87 4.51 22.00
C LEU A 95 3.44 4.63 21.43
N GLY A 96 2.74 3.51 21.24
CA GLY A 96 1.37 3.46 20.71
C GLY A 96 1.26 3.63 19.19
N GLN A 97 2.38 3.70 18.46
CA GLN A 97 2.41 3.88 17.01
C GLN A 97 2.26 2.55 16.28
N TYR A 98 1.51 2.52 15.19
CA TYR A 98 1.39 1.32 14.35
C TYR A 98 2.54 1.27 13.35
N VAL A 99 3.30 0.18 13.39
CA VAL A 99 4.51 -0.01 12.61
C VAL A 99 4.36 -1.23 11.72
N LEU A 100 4.64 -1.04 10.44
CA LEU A 100 4.74 -2.14 9.49
C LEU A 100 6.01 -2.97 9.78
N GLN A 101 5.80 -4.23 10.16
CA GLN A 101 6.86 -5.21 10.44
C GLN A 101 7.20 -6.05 9.19
N GLY A 102 6.22 -6.30 8.32
CA GLY A 102 6.41 -7.13 7.14
C GLY A 102 5.38 -6.81 6.05
N ALA A 103 5.80 -6.95 4.79
CA ALA A 103 4.96 -6.76 3.63
C ALA A 103 5.38 -7.70 2.51
N GLU A 104 4.42 -8.46 1.96
CA GLU A 104 4.61 -9.39 0.85
C GLU A 104 3.49 -9.21 -0.17
N ILE A 105 3.82 -9.26 -1.46
CA ILE A 105 2.81 -9.28 -2.52
C ILE A 105 2.38 -10.73 -2.71
N VAL A 106 1.14 -11.05 -2.34
CA VAL A 106 0.53 -12.38 -2.47
C VAL A 106 -0.01 -12.59 -3.88
N GLU A 107 -0.70 -11.59 -4.41
CA GLU A 107 -1.26 -11.62 -5.77
C GLU A 107 -1.01 -10.29 -6.46
N GLN A 108 -0.42 -10.37 -7.65
CA GLN A 108 -0.23 -9.21 -8.50
C GLN A 108 -1.43 -9.02 -9.43
N ILE A 109 -1.97 -7.81 -9.48
CA ILE A 109 -2.99 -7.47 -10.47
C ILE A 109 -2.40 -7.70 -11.87
N PRO A 110 -3.14 -8.36 -12.77
CA PRO A 110 -2.70 -8.62 -14.13
C PRO A 110 -2.18 -7.34 -14.79
N LEU A 111 -1.04 -7.45 -15.49
CA LEU A 111 -0.41 -6.33 -16.22
C LEU A 111 -1.39 -5.59 -17.14
N CYS A 112 -2.39 -6.32 -17.66
CA CYS A 112 -3.44 -5.83 -18.54
C CYS A 112 -4.33 -4.75 -17.85
N SER A 113 -4.57 -4.86 -16.54
CA SER A 113 -5.31 -3.89 -15.72
C SER A 113 -4.47 -2.68 -15.31
N ARG A 114 -3.13 -2.76 -15.48
CA ARG A 114 -2.18 -1.70 -15.12
C ARG A 114 -2.03 -0.62 -16.20
N ARG A 115 -2.63 -0.79 -17.38
CA ARG A 115 -2.60 0.19 -18.48
C ARG A 115 -3.94 0.93 -18.60
N ALA A 116 -3.91 2.26 -18.60
CA ALA A 116 -5.10 3.10 -18.82
C ALA A 116 -5.66 3.02 -20.25
N LYS A 117 -4.86 2.56 -21.22
CA LYS A 117 -5.27 2.29 -22.60
C LYS A 117 -4.76 0.91 -23.02
N CYS A 118 -5.66 0.08 -23.54
CA CYS A 118 -5.32 -1.17 -24.20
C CYS A 118 -4.58 -0.84 -25.50
N GLN A 119 -3.28 -1.14 -25.56
CA GLN A 119 -2.63 -1.36 -26.85
C GLN A 119 -2.96 -2.78 -27.31
N PRO A 120 -3.03 -3.05 -28.63
CA PRO A 120 -3.41 -4.37 -29.14
C PRO A 120 -2.37 -5.39 -28.70
N SER A 121 -2.66 -6.09 -27.61
CA SER A 121 -1.90 -7.21 -27.10
C SER A 121 -2.89 -8.29 -26.63
N PRO A 122 -2.46 -9.55 -26.49
CA PRO A 122 -3.34 -10.67 -26.16
C PRO A 122 -4.13 -10.49 -24.84
N CYS A 123 -3.71 -9.55 -24.00
CA CYS A 123 -4.33 -9.12 -22.75
C CYS A 123 -5.73 -8.47 -22.88
N CYS A 124 -6.13 -7.96 -24.05
CA CYS A 124 -7.34 -7.15 -24.20
C CYS A 124 -8.54 -7.89 -24.80
N VAL A 125 -8.41 -9.19 -25.05
CA VAL A 125 -9.51 -10.02 -25.59
C VAL A 125 -10.64 -10.25 -24.56
N PHE A 126 -10.33 -10.12 -23.26
CA PHE A 126 -11.27 -10.38 -22.16
C PHE A 126 -11.96 -9.13 -21.58
N LYS A 127 -11.92 -7.98 -22.28
CA LYS A 127 -12.67 -6.77 -21.91
C LYS A 127 -13.95 -6.55 -22.74
N ASN A 128 -14.48 -7.62 -23.34
CA ASN A 128 -15.77 -7.64 -24.00
C ASN A 128 -16.87 -8.05 -23.02
#